data_AF-A0A380DXN4-F1
#
_entry.id   AF-A0A380DXN4-F1
#
_cell.length_a   1.000
_cell.length_b   1.000
_cell.length_c   1.000
_cell.angle_alpha   90.00
_cell.angle_beta   90.00
_cell.angle_gamma   90.00
#
_symmetry.space_group_name_H-M   'P 1'
#
loop_
_entity.id
_entity.type
_entity.pdbx_description
1 polymer ?
#
loop_
_entity_poly.entity_id
_entity_poly.type
_entity_poly.pdbx_seq_one_letter_code
_entity_poly.pdbx_strand_id
1 'polypeptide(L)' 'MVNFLIIGTGGVFSTEDAIKMMRHGASLIQIYSSLVIEGPGLTKKMNKGIARYLKDHHFDNVSDIIGLDA' A
#
# COMPACT_ATOMS: atom_id res chain seq x y z
N MET A 1 -11.31 15.08 -17.62
CA MET A 1 -10.76 13.73 -17.38
C MET A 1 -11.37 13.19 -16.10
N VAL A 2 -11.91 11.98 -16.10
CA VAL A 2 -12.46 11.34 -14.90
C VAL A 2 -11.32 10.59 -14.22
N ASN A 3 -11.04 10.92 -12.95
CA ASN A 3 -10.10 10.19 -12.12
C ASN A 3 -10.87 9.12 -11.34
N PHE A 4 -10.51 7.84 -11.53
CA PHE A 4 -11.13 6.74 -10.79
C PHE A 4 -10.33 6.45 -9.53
N LEU A 5 -11.02 6.43 -8.38
CA LEU A 5 -10.42 5.94 -7.13
C LEU A 5 -10.29 4.42 -7.22
N ILE A 6 -9.07 3.90 -7.19
CA ILE A 6 -8.78 2.47 -7.24
C ILE A 6 -8.55 1.94 -5.82
N ILE A 7 -9.22 0.86 -5.47
CA ILE A 7 -8.97 0.11 -4.24
C ILE A 7 -8.29 -1.21 -4.62
N GLY A 8 -7.03 -1.39 -4.23
CA GLY A 8 -6.25 -2.60 -4.45
C GLY A 8 -6.61 -3.69 -3.44
N THR A 9 -6.74 -4.93 -3.91
CA THR A 9 -7.02 -6.10 -3.07
C THR A 9 -6.45 -7.37 -3.71
N GLY A 10 -6.24 -8.40 -2.89
CA GLY A 10 -5.75 -9.70 -3.31
C GLY A 10 -4.24 -9.87 -3.15
N GLY A 11 -3.83 -10.85 -2.32
CA GLY A 11 -2.42 -11.23 -2.22
C GLY A 11 -1.49 -10.24 -1.50
N VAL A 12 -2.02 -9.30 -0.69
CA VAL A 12 -1.18 -8.35 0.06
C VAL A 12 -0.80 -8.94 1.43
N PHE A 13 0.43 -9.44 1.56
CA PHE A 13 0.97 -10.04 2.79
C PHE A 13 2.11 -9.23 3.40
N SER A 14 2.67 -8.29 2.64
CA SER A 14 3.84 -7.50 3.04
C SER A 14 3.65 -6.01 2.79
N THR A 15 4.57 -5.21 3.33
CA THR A 15 4.66 -3.77 3.04
C THR A 15 4.93 -3.54 1.56
N GLU A 16 5.80 -4.36 0.99
CA GLU A 16 6.26 -4.29 -0.39
C GLU A 16 5.11 -4.56 -1.37
N ASP A 17 4.25 -5.53 -1.07
CA ASP A 17 3.03 -5.78 -1.85
C ASP A 17 2.12 -4.55 -1.87
N ALA A 18 1.94 -3.91 -0.70
CA ALA A 18 1.13 -2.72 -0.57
C ALA A 18 1.70 -1.54 -1.35
N ILE A 19 3.00 -1.28 -1.24
CA ILE A 19 3.70 -0.24 -2.01
C ILE A 19 3.56 -0.52 -3.51
N LYS A 20 3.74 -1.76 -3.95
CA LYS A 20 3.60 -2.14 -5.36
C LYS A 20 2.20 -1.85 -5.89
N MET A 21 1.15 -2.20 -5.15
CA MET A 21 -0.23 -1.87 -5.56
C MET A 21 -0.45 -0.36 -5.66
N MET A 22 0.06 0.41 -4.70
CA MET A 22 -0.03 1.87 -4.74
C MET A 22 0.68 2.44 -5.96
N ARG A 23 1.91 2.01 -6.23
CA ARG A 23 2.68 2.44 -7.40
C ARG A 23 2.05 2.08 -8.74
N HIS A 24 1.24 1.02 -8.81
CA HIS A 24 0.42 0.69 -9.98
C HIS A 24 -0.96 1.38 -9.99
N GLY A 25 -1.24 2.30 -9.07
CA GLY A 25 -2.40 3.20 -9.11
C GLY A 25 -3.45 2.97 -8.03
N ALA A 26 -3.31 1.97 -7.15
CA ALA A 26 -4.23 1.82 -6.03
C ALA A 26 -4.10 2.99 -5.05
N SER A 27 -5.21 3.65 -4.73
CA SER A 27 -5.24 4.74 -3.74
C SER A 27 -5.55 4.24 -2.33
N LEU A 28 -6.18 3.08 -2.23
CA LEU A 28 -6.49 2.39 -0.98
C LEU A 28 -6.18 0.90 -1.13
N ILE A 29 -5.93 0.23 -0.01
CA ILE A 29 -5.66 -1.21 0.01
C ILE A 29 -6.56 -1.91 1.01
N GLN A 30 -7.11 -3.04 0.60
CA GLN A 30 -7.87 -3.95 1.44
C GLN A 30 -7.10 -5.26 1.67
N ILE A 31 -7.14 -5.73 2.91
CA ILE A 31 -6.55 -7.01 3.29
C ILE A 31 -7.59 -7.86 4.02
N TYR A 32 -7.61 -9.16 3.72
CA TYR A 32 -8.44 -10.13 4.43
C TYR A 32 -7.62 -11.37 4.78
N SER A 33 -7.26 -12.20 3.79
CA SER A 33 -6.58 -13.48 4.04
C SER A 33 -5.31 -13.32 4.89
N SER A 34 -4.52 -12.29 4.60
CA SER A 34 -3.29 -11.99 5.35
C SER A 34 -3.57 -11.54 6.78
N LEU A 35 -4.69 -10.87 7.07
CA LEU A 35 -5.09 -10.54 8.44
C LEU A 35 -5.45 -11.78 9.26
N VAL A 36 -6.08 -12.77 8.62
CA VAL A 36 -6.42 -14.06 9.24
C VAL A 36 -5.17 -14.90 9.51
N ILE A 37 -4.21 -14.89 8.57
CA ILE A 37 -2.99 -15.72 8.63
C ILE A 37 -1.93 -15.09 9.54
N GLU A 38 -1.63 -13.80 9.38
CA GLU A 38 -0.55 -13.10 10.09
C GLU A 38 -1.02 -12.45 11.40
N GLY A 39 -2.33 -12.36 11.61
CA GLY A 39 -2.96 -11.75 12.76
C GLY A 39 -3.05 -10.22 12.69
N PRO A 40 -3.69 -9.60 13.70
CA PRO A 40 -4.05 -8.18 13.68
C PRO A 40 -2.86 -7.21 13.68
N GLY A 41 -1.67 -7.67 14.09
CA GLY A 41 -0.44 -6.88 14.09
C GLY A 41 0.08 -6.53 12.69
N LEU A 42 -0.38 -7.24 11.65
CA LEU A 42 0.04 -7.03 10.26
C LEU A 42 -0.16 -5.59 9.79
N THR A 43 -1.32 -4.98 10.09
CA THR A 43 -1.65 -3.61 9.67
C THR A 43 -0.66 -2.59 10.24
N LYS A 44 -0.31 -2.72 11.52
CA LYS A 44 0.68 -1.86 12.18
C LYS A 44 2.08 -2.03 11.60
N LYS A 45 2.49 -3.28 11.30
CA LYS A 45 3.77 -3.58 10.64
C LYS A 45 3.83 -2.93 9.26
N MET A 46 2.77 -3.11 8.46
CA MET A 46 2.65 -2.59 7.10
C MET A 46 2.68 -1.05 7.08
N ASN A 47 1.89 -0.37 7.92
CA ASN A 47 1.88 1.09 7.99
C ASN A 47 3.24 1.67 8.38
N LYS A 48 3.96 1.02 9.31
CA LYS A 48 5.32 1.43 9.67
C LYS A 48 6.29 1.25 8.51
N GLY A 49 6.19 0.14 7.79
CA GLY A 49 7.00 -0.12 6.60
C GLY A 49 6.75 0.90 5.49
N ILE A 50 5.48 1.26 5.24
CA ILE A 50 5.11 2.27 4.24
C ILE A 50 5.70 3.63 4.64
N ALA A 51 5.51 4.05 5.89
CA ALA A 51 6.09 5.31 6.37
C ALA A 51 7.63 5.33 6.25
N ARG A 52 8.29 4.19 6.51
CA ARG A 52 9.73 4.05 6.33
C ARG A 52 10.13 4.17 4.86
N TYR A 53 9.43 3.48 3.96
CA TYR A 53 9.66 3.55 2.52
C TYR A 53 9.55 4.98 2.01
N LEU A 54 8.50 5.72 2.38
CA LEU A 54 8.33 7.12 1.98
C LEU A 54 9.52 7.98 2.43
N LYS A 55 9.91 7.86 3.70
CA LYS A 55 11.06 8.60 4.25
C LYS A 55 12.36 8.28 3.50
N ASP A 56 12.61 7.01 3.23
CA ASP A 56 13.85 6.56 2.58
C ASP A 56 13.93 7.00 1.10
N HIS A 57 12.78 7.32 0.49
CA HIS A 57 12.69 7.78 -0.90
C HIS A 57 12.31 9.26 -1.03
N HIS A 58 12.34 10.02 0.08
CA HIS A 58 12.04 11.45 0.11
C HIS A 58 10.63 11.82 -0.39
N PHE A 59 9.64 10.99 -0.10
CA PHE A 59 8.22 11.30 -0.29
C PHE A 59 7.59 11.77 1.02
N ASP A 60 6.69 12.75 0.95
CA ASP A 60 6.02 13.32 2.10
C ASP A 60 4.65 12.66 2.36
N ASN A 61 4.00 12.15 1.31
CA ASN A 61 2.68 11.54 1.38
C ASN A 61 2.59 10.23 0.59
N VAL A 62 1.69 9.33 1.00
CA VAL A 62 1.35 8.13 0.23
C VAL A 62 0.81 8.47 -1.17
N SER A 63 0.18 9.64 -1.34
CA SER A 63 -0.29 10.11 -2.65
C SER A 63 0.84 10.29 -3.66
N ASP A 64 2.04 10.60 -3.18
CA ASP A 64 3.20 10.89 -4.04
C ASP A 64 3.70 9.64 -4.75
N ILE A 65 3.32 8.46 -4.24
CA ILE A 65 3.71 7.17 -4.81
C ILE A 65 2.61 6.51 -5.63
N ILE A 66 1.40 7.07 -5.66
CA ILE A 66 0.28 6.47 -6.41
C ILE A 66 0.52 6.61 -7.91
N GLY A 67 0.57 5.48 -8.62
CA GLY A 67 0.68 5.48 -10.09
C GLY A 67 2.05 5.84 -10.66
N LEU A 68 3.12 5.80 -9.85
CA LEU A 68 4.49 6.05 -10.35
C LEU A 68 4.97 5.00 -11.38
N ASP A 69 4.33 3.82 -11.40
CA ASP A 69 4.63 2.71 -12.31
C ASP A 69 3.40 2.33 -13.17
N ALA A 70 2.49 3.29 -13.41
CA ALA A 70 1.28 3.10 -14.23
C ALA A 70 1.52 3.29 -15.73
#